data_AF-A0A8S9YJS6-F1
#
_entry.id   AF-A0A8S9YJS6-F1
#
_cell.length_a   1.000
_cell.length_b   1.000
_cell.length_c   1.000
_cell.angle_alpha   90.00
_cell.angle_beta   90.00
_cell.angle_gamma   90.00
#
_symmetry.space_group_name_H-M   'P 1'
#
loop_
_entity.id
_entity.type
_entity.pdbx_description
1 polymer ?
#
loop_
_entity_poly.entity_id
_entity_poly.type
_entity_poly.pdbx_seq_one_letter_code
_entity_poly.pdbx_strand_id
1 'polypeptide(L)'
;MQTVLGGTGNADMKKYEFDLSFDIPVSYPATNPELALPELDGKTAKMYRGGKICLTDHFKPLWSRNVPKFGIAHAVALGLGPWMAVEIPDLISKGIVKHRDD
;
A
#
# COMPACT_ATOMS: atom_id res chain seq x y z
N MET A 1 6.62 4.93 4.44
CA MET A 1 7.39 4.40 3.28
C MET A 1 7.44 5.47 2.20
N GLN A 2 8.54 5.64 1.46
CA GLN A 2 8.73 6.79 0.54
C GLN A 2 8.27 6.43 -0.88
N THR A 3 7.38 7.25 -1.47
CA THR A 3 6.98 7.12 -2.89
C THR A 3 7.24 8.45 -3.60
N VAL A 4 8.08 8.44 -4.64
CA VAL A 4 8.29 9.56 -5.56
C VAL A 4 7.62 9.19 -6.88
N LEU A 5 6.57 9.90 -7.27
CA LEU A 5 5.87 9.66 -8.53
C LEU A 5 6.55 10.49 -9.64
N GLY A 6 7.11 9.82 -10.65
CA GLY A 6 7.70 10.44 -11.83
C GLY A 6 7.01 9.96 -13.11
N GLY A 7 6.27 10.85 -13.79
CA GLY A 7 5.61 10.54 -15.05
C GLY A 7 4.96 11.75 -15.74
N THR A 8 5.68 12.32 -16.71
CA THR A 8 5.26 13.17 -17.84
C THR A 8 4.20 14.27 -17.63
N GLY A 9 4.66 15.52 -17.59
CA GLY A 9 3.84 16.74 -17.72
C GLY A 9 3.87 17.59 -16.44
N ASN A 10 4.79 18.56 -16.38
CA ASN A 10 5.06 19.46 -15.25
C ASN A 10 5.46 18.75 -13.95
N ALA A 11 6.78 18.74 -13.72
CA ALA A 11 7.43 18.06 -12.61
C ALA A 11 7.17 18.73 -11.26
N ASP A 12 6.04 18.42 -10.64
CA ASP A 12 5.90 18.47 -9.20
C ASP A 12 6.45 17.14 -8.65
N MET A 13 7.77 17.04 -8.46
CA MET A 13 8.42 15.96 -7.72
C MET A 13 8.09 16.07 -6.23
N LYS A 14 6.82 15.87 -5.90
CA LYS A 14 6.27 15.95 -4.55
C LYS A 14 6.43 14.61 -3.85
N LYS A 15 6.92 14.65 -2.61
CA LYS A 15 7.14 13.46 -1.79
C LYS A 15 5.91 13.25 -0.91
N TYR A 16 5.24 12.13 -1.10
CA TYR A 16 4.13 11.74 -0.23
C TYR A 16 4.63 10.74 0.81
N GLU A 17 4.36 11.04 2.07
CA GLU A 17 4.71 10.20 3.21
C GLU A 17 3.42 9.75 3.89
N PHE A 18 3.40 8.47 4.25
CA PHE A 18 2.29 7.85 4.98
C PHE A 18 2.85 6.91 6.05
N ASP A 19 2.21 6.92 7.21
CA ASP A 19 2.49 5.97 8.27
C ASP A 19 1.95 4.57 7.92
N LEU A 20 2.85 3.60 7.97
CA LEU A 20 2.55 2.18 7.71
C LEU A 20 2.53 1.43 9.04
N SER A 21 1.39 0.81 9.35
CA SER A 21 1.26 -0.16 10.43
C SER A 21 0.94 -1.54 9.86
N PHE A 22 1.29 -2.59 10.60
CA PHE A 22 0.94 -3.95 10.20
C PHE A 22 0.76 -4.87 11.40
N ASP A 23 -0.17 -5.81 11.25
CA ASP A 23 -0.43 -6.85 12.23
C ASP A 23 0.13 -8.18 11.74
N ILE A 24 0.86 -8.88 12.62
CA ILE A 24 1.40 -10.22 12.35
C ILE A 24 0.41 -11.26 12.91
N PRO A 25 -0.21 -12.10 12.06
CA PRO A 25 -1.08 -13.16 12.55
C PRO A 25 -0.26 -14.27 13.23
N VAL A 26 -0.88 -15.01 14.16
CA VAL A 26 -0.24 -16.15 14.85
C VAL A 26 0.24 -17.23 13.87
N SER A 27 -0.42 -17.37 12.73
CA SER A 27 -0.08 -18.30 11.66
C SER A 27 1.04 -17.80 10.73
N TYR A 28 1.62 -16.63 10.97
CA TYR A 28 2.73 -16.14 10.16
C TYR A 28 3.94 -17.10 10.22
N PRO A 29 4.60 -17.43 9.09
CA PRO A 29 4.45 -16.85 7.75
C PRO A 29 3.42 -17.54 6.84
N ALA A 30 2.69 -18.56 7.31
CA ALA A 30 1.68 -19.25 6.50
C ALA A 30 0.56 -18.30 6.03
N THR A 31 0.18 -17.35 6.88
CA THR A 31 -0.68 -16.22 6.51
C THR A 31 0.16 -14.95 6.36
N ASN A 32 -0.10 -14.16 5.31
CA ASN A 32 0.56 -12.87 5.12
C ASN A 32 0.17 -11.87 6.21
N PRO A 33 1.03 -10.90 6.56
CA PRO A 33 0.66 -9.83 7.48
C PRO A 33 -0.41 -8.94 6.84
N GLU A 34 -1.22 -8.30 7.69
CA GLU A 34 -2.19 -7.29 7.26
C GLU A 34 -1.54 -5.91 7.31
N LEU A 35 -1.43 -5.25 6.17
CA LEU A 35 -0.83 -3.92 6.04
C LEU A 35 -1.93 -2.85 6.11
N ALA A 36 -1.68 -1.78 6.85
CA ALA A 36 -2.61 -0.67 7.00
C ALA A 36 -1.94 0.69 6.81
N LEU A 37 -2.66 1.60 6.15
CA LEU A 37 -2.35 3.03 6.06
C LEU A 37 -3.53 3.80 6.68
N PRO A 38 -3.54 4.04 8.00
CA PRO A 38 -4.68 4.62 8.70
C PRO A 38 -5.12 5.98 8.15
N GLU A 39 -4.16 6.79 7.66
CA GLU A 39 -4.41 8.10 7.07
C GLU A 39 -5.27 8.07 5.80
N LEU A 40 -5.35 6.91 5.14
CA LEU A 40 -6.09 6.71 3.89
C LEU A 40 -7.43 6.00 4.10
N ASP A 41 -7.80 5.66 5.34
CA ASP A 41 -9.05 4.97 5.66
C ASP A 41 -10.26 5.76 5.13
N GLY A 42 -11.15 5.07 4.41
CA GLY A 42 -12.34 5.66 3.78
C GLY A 42 -12.07 6.59 2.57
N LYS A 43 -10.81 6.80 2.17
CA LYS A 43 -10.46 7.67 1.03
C LYS A 43 -10.46 6.93 -0.32
N THR A 44 -10.38 5.60 -0.30
CA THR A 44 -10.46 4.73 -1.49
C THR A 44 -11.36 3.51 -1.24
N ALA A 45 -11.98 3.02 -2.32
CA ALA A 45 -12.73 1.75 -2.31
C ALA A 45 -11.82 0.50 -2.20
N LYS A 46 -10.50 0.64 -2.38
CA LYS A 46 -9.51 -0.45 -2.27
C LYS A 46 -8.92 -0.56 -0.86
N MET A 47 -9.72 -0.26 0.16
CA MET A 47 -9.41 -0.46 1.57
C MET A 47 -10.56 -1.16 2.31
N TYR A 48 -10.18 -1.94 3.30
CA TYR A 48 -11.06 -2.43 4.36
C TYR A 48 -11.01 -1.48 5.56
N ARG A 49 -11.95 -1.66 6.49
CA ARG A 49 -12.05 -0.86 7.73
C ARG A 49 -10.72 -0.75 8.47
N GLY A 50 -10.42 0.45 8.95
CA GLY A 50 -9.20 0.73 9.71
C GLY A 50 -7.96 0.92 8.82
N GLY A 51 -8.15 1.30 7.55
CA GLY A 51 -7.07 1.60 6.61
C GLY A 51 -6.31 0.36 6.10
N LYS A 52 -6.83 -0.84 6.32
CA LYS A 52 -6.22 -2.09 5.84
C LYS A 52 -6.32 -2.14 4.32
N ILE A 53 -5.20 -2.35 3.64
CA ILE A 53 -5.17 -2.33 2.17
C ILE A 53 -5.84 -3.58 1.60
N CYS A 54 -6.69 -3.40 0.59
CA CYS A 54 -7.22 -4.52 -0.18
C CYS A 54 -6.15 -5.00 -1.16
N LEU A 55 -5.48 -6.10 -0.81
CA LEU A 55 -4.55 -6.77 -1.72
C LEU A 55 -5.30 -7.38 -2.91
N THR A 56 -4.63 -7.52 -4.04
CA THR A 56 -5.22 -8.14 -5.22
C THR A 56 -5.46 -9.63 -4.98
N ASP A 57 -6.47 -10.20 -5.66
CA ASP A 57 -6.79 -11.64 -5.55
C ASP A 57 -5.59 -12.54 -5.94
N HIS A 58 -4.70 -12.03 -6.79
CA HIS A 58 -3.46 -12.70 -7.21
C HIS A 58 -2.41 -12.80 -6.10
N PHE A 59 -2.45 -11.93 -5.09
CA PHE A 59 -1.43 -11.89 -4.03
C PHE A 59 -1.50 -13.12 -3.11
N LYS A 60 -2.70 -13.56 -2.73
CA LYS A 60 -2.85 -14.71 -1.80
C LYS A 60 -2.26 -16.01 -2.39
N PRO A 61 -2.59 -16.42 -3.63
CA PRO A 61 -1.95 -17.59 -4.25
C PRO A 61 -0.43 -17.44 -4.40
N LEU A 62 0.05 -16.23 -4.73
CA LEU A 62 1.48 -15.95 -4.86
C LEU A 62 2.20 -16.13 -3.51
N TRP A 63 1.62 -15.63 -2.42
CA TRP A 63 2.15 -15.80 -1.07
C TRP A 63 2.21 -17.28 -0.70
N SER A 64 1.07 -17.99 -0.78
CA SER A 64 0.97 -19.40 -0.38
C SER A 64 1.97 -20.31 -1.08
N ARG A 65 2.29 -20.07 -2.36
CA ARG A 65 3.28 -20.85 -3.14
C ARG A 65 4.73 -20.61 -2.71
N ASN A 66 5.01 -19.51 -2.03
CA ASN A 66 6.36 -19.10 -1.66
C ASN A 66 6.62 -19.12 -0.15
N VAL A 67 5.63 -19.43 0.68
CA VAL A 67 5.84 -19.75 2.09
C VAL A 67 6.77 -20.98 2.22
N PRO A 68 7.76 -20.98 3.13
CA PRO A 68 8.07 -19.96 4.15
C PRO A 68 9.15 -18.94 3.74
N LYS A 69 9.49 -18.83 2.44
CA LYS A 69 10.56 -17.93 1.97
C LYS A 69 10.15 -16.46 1.97
N PHE A 70 8.85 -16.19 1.85
CA PHE A 70 8.33 -14.82 1.90
C PHE A 70 8.20 -14.30 3.33
N GLY A 71 8.33 -12.98 3.46
CA GLY A 71 8.24 -12.30 4.74
C GLY A 71 7.84 -10.84 4.58
N ILE A 72 8.01 -10.02 5.63
CA ILE A 72 7.51 -8.63 5.68
C ILE A 72 8.01 -7.79 4.49
N ALA A 73 9.30 -7.89 4.14
CA ALA A 73 9.85 -7.18 2.99
C ALA A 73 9.12 -7.52 1.67
N HIS A 74 8.76 -8.79 1.48
CA HIS A 74 8.00 -9.23 0.32
C HIS A 74 6.55 -8.75 0.36
N ALA A 75 5.91 -8.72 1.54
CA ALA A 75 4.57 -8.18 1.69
C ALA A 75 4.52 -6.68 1.32
N VAL A 76 5.52 -5.92 1.73
CA VAL A 76 5.66 -4.51 1.39
C VAL A 76 5.95 -4.31 -0.10
N ALA A 77 6.92 -5.04 -0.66
CA ALA A 77 7.32 -4.88 -2.05
C ALA A 77 6.26 -5.34 -3.06
N LEU A 78 5.58 -6.46 -2.79
CA LEU A 78 4.65 -7.10 -3.73
C LEU A 78 3.19 -6.80 -3.44
N GLY A 79 2.85 -6.44 -2.20
CA GLY A 79 1.49 -6.07 -1.79
C GLY A 79 1.29 -4.56 -1.82
N LEU A 80 2.02 -3.85 -0.96
CA LEU A 80 1.85 -2.40 -0.79
C LEU A 80 2.39 -1.59 -1.98
N GLY A 81 3.54 -1.95 -2.53
CA GLY A 81 4.16 -1.22 -3.65
C GLY A 81 3.23 -1.05 -4.86
N PRO A 82 2.70 -2.14 -5.45
CA PRO A 82 1.76 -2.06 -6.56
C PRO A 82 0.46 -1.35 -6.22
N TRP A 83 -0.03 -1.50 -4.98
CA TRP A 83 -1.22 -0.81 -4.51
C TRP A 83 -1.00 0.71 -4.48
N MET A 84 0.12 1.18 -3.92
CA MET A 84 0.45 2.62 -3.88
C MET A 84 0.64 3.21 -5.28
N ALA A 85 1.22 2.44 -6.21
CA ALA A 85 1.43 2.88 -7.58
C ALA A 85 0.12 3.18 -8.34
N VAL A 86 -0.99 2.58 -7.94
CA VAL A 86 -2.31 2.80 -8.55
C VAL A 86 -3.14 3.79 -7.74
N GLU A 87 -3.22 3.60 -6.43
CA GLU A 87 -4.17 4.35 -5.59
C GLU A 87 -3.68 5.76 -5.26
N ILE A 88 -2.38 5.97 -5.02
CA ILE A 88 -1.86 7.30 -4.65
C ILE A 88 -2.05 8.33 -5.79
N PRO A 89 -1.70 8.04 -7.05
CA PRO A 89 -1.98 8.97 -8.16
C PRO A 89 -3.46 9.29 -8.32
N ASP A 90 -4.35 8.29 -8.18
CA ASP A 90 -5.80 8.50 -8.27
C ASP A 90 -6.29 9.45 -7.16
N LEU A 91 -5.87 9.22 -5.92
CA LEU A 91 -6.23 10.07 -4.78
C LEU A 91 -5.70 11.51 -4.89
N ILE A 92 -4.50 11.69 -5.45
CA ILE A 92 -3.93 13.01 -5.75
C ILE A 92 -4.75 13.69 -6.85
N SER A 93 -5.06 12.99 -7.94
CA SER A 93 -5.84 13.55 -9.06
C SER A 93 -7.25 14.01 -8.66
N LYS A 94 -7.85 13.34 -7.67
CA LYS A 94 -9.14 13.69 -7.06
C LYS A 94 -9.04 14.80 -6.02
N GLY A 95 -7.84 15.25 -5.67
CA GLY A 95 -7.60 16.26 -4.63
C GLY A 95 -7.91 15.80 -3.21
N ILE A 96 -8.04 14.48 -2.98
CA ILE A 96 -8.34 13.88 -1.67
C ILE A 96 -7.07 13.83 -0.81
N VAL A 97 -5.93 13.51 -1.43
CA VAL A 97 -4.59 13.57 -0.82
C VAL A 97 -3.92 14.84 -1.31
N LYS A 98 -3.52 15.69 -0.36
CA LYS A 98 -2.75 16.91 -0.62
C LYS A 98 -1.32 16.74 -0.14
N HIS A 99 -0.39 17.47 -0.74
CA HIS A 99 0.97 17.50 -0.21
C HIS A 99 0.96 18.26 1.12
N ARG A 100 1.93 17.96 2.00
CA ARG A 100 2.06 18.62 3.30
C ARG A 100 2.25 20.15 3.20
N ASP A 101 2.79 20.61 2.08
CA ASP A 101 3.13 22.02 1.82
C ASP A 101 2.09 22.77 0.98
N ASP A 102 0.93 22.15 0.68
CA ASP A 102 -0.21 22.77 -0.04
C ASP A 102 -1.26 23.32 0.95
#